data_AF-A0A061R4R1-F1
#
_entry.id   AF-A0A061R4R1-F1
#
_cell.length_a   1.000
_cell.length_b   1.000
_cell.length_c   1.000
_cell.angle_alpha   90.00
_cell.angle_beta   90.00
_cell.angle_gamma   90.00
#
_symmetry.space_group_name_H-M   'P 1'
#
loop_
_entity.id
_entity.type
_entity.pdbx_description
1 polymer ?
#
loop_
_entity_poly.entity_id
_entity_poly.type
_entity_poly.pdbx_seq_one_letter_code
_entity_poly.pdbx_strand_id
1 'polypeptide(L)'
;MSKHMEYIHSLMPIDEEERLLFRLAFALKVADMSHNVRSFPVHNKFVDMLKEEFYQQGDKERRLRMQVTTGMDRHEAYAEVGESQVRFLSVFIGPLLERWHAHSSGSPLVKEMQRCLLQNISMWSMLSVREARPPEEDEALSRAAEALRASAAEQLHGPPRMMRRSTQCFATGFGMDA
;
A
#
# COMPACT_ATOMS: atom_id res chain seq x y z
N MET A 1 -6.40 -2.52 -2.35
CA MET A 1 -6.01 -1.09 -2.47
C MET A 1 -6.11 -0.51 -3.89
N SER A 2 -6.02 -1.29 -4.96
CA SER A 2 -6.04 -0.79 -6.35
C SER A 2 -7.23 0.12 -6.73
N LYS A 3 -8.44 -0.19 -6.27
CA LYS A 3 -9.66 0.61 -6.52
C LYS A 3 -10.03 1.56 -5.37
N HIS A 4 -9.09 1.83 -4.46
CA HIS A 4 -9.39 2.57 -3.22
C HIS A 4 -9.92 3.99 -3.50
N MET A 5 -9.24 4.76 -4.34
CA MET A 5 -9.66 6.13 -4.67
C MET A 5 -10.95 6.17 -5.49
N GLU A 6 -11.08 5.29 -6.48
CA GLU A 6 -12.31 5.13 -7.27
C GLU A 6 -13.52 4.89 -6.35
N TYR A 7 -13.36 3.97 -5.39
CA TYR A 7 -14.40 3.66 -4.43
C TYR A 7 -14.71 4.82 -3.47
N ILE A 8 -13.69 5.56 -3.01
CA ILE A 8 -13.89 6.78 -2.19
C ILE A 8 -14.63 7.87 -2.98
N HIS A 9 -14.44 7.99 -4.28
CA HIS A 9 -15.09 9.03 -5.08
C HIS A 9 -16.42 8.59 -5.70
N SER A 10 -16.77 7.31 -5.60
CA SER A 10 -18.05 6.79 -6.10
C SER A 10 -19.25 7.55 -5.54
N LEU A 11 -20.35 7.61 -6.29
CA LEU A 11 -21.58 8.24 -5.80
C LEU A 11 -22.33 7.28 -4.88
N MET A 12 -23.05 7.83 -3.92
CA MET A 12 -23.95 7.03 -3.09
C MET A 12 -25.13 6.54 -3.94
N PRO A 13 -25.45 5.23 -3.94
CA PRO A 13 -26.62 4.73 -4.64
C PRO A 13 -27.92 5.38 -4.14
N ILE A 14 -28.86 5.56 -5.07
CA ILE A 14 -30.20 6.10 -4.78
C ILE A 14 -31.12 4.99 -4.27
N ASP A 15 -30.94 3.76 -4.75
CA ASP A 15 -31.66 2.62 -4.21
C ASP A 15 -31.27 2.36 -2.74
N GLU A 16 -32.25 1.99 -1.90
CA GLU A 16 -32.04 1.85 -0.46
C GLU A 16 -31.20 0.63 -0.10
N GLU A 17 -31.43 -0.50 -0.77
CA GLU A 17 -30.70 -1.75 -0.54
C GLU A 17 -29.25 -1.59 -1.01
N GLU A 18 -29.05 -1.04 -2.21
CA GLU A 18 -27.72 -0.74 -2.74
C GLU A 18 -26.97 0.26 -1.84
N ARG A 19 -27.65 1.24 -1.28
CA ARG A 19 -27.07 2.23 -0.35
C ARG A 19 -26.68 1.59 0.98
N LEU A 20 -27.45 0.64 1.49
CA LEU A 20 -27.10 -0.10 2.69
C LEU A 20 -25.85 -0.97 2.44
N LEU A 21 -25.84 -1.72 1.33
CA LEU A 21 -24.69 -2.53 0.92
C LEU A 21 -23.43 -1.67 0.74
N PHE A 22 -23.58 -0.49 0.12
CA PHE A 22 -22.50 0.47 -0.03
C PHE A 22 -21.93 0.90 1.33
N ARG A 23 -22.78 1.27 2.29
CA ARG A 23 -22.34 1.69 3.64
C ARG A 23 -21.63 0.57 4.39
N LEU A 24 -22.11 -0.67 4.29
CA LEU A 24 -21.49 -1.82 4.94
C LEU A 24 -20.12 -2.15 4.32
N ALA A 25 -20.03 -2.14 2.98
CA ALA A 25 -18.77 -2.33 2.28
C ALA A 25 -17.76 -1.21 2.61
N PHE A 26 -18.23 0.04 2.74
CA PHE A 26 -17.39 1.16 3.19
C PHE A 26 -16.92 0.98 4.63
N ALA A 27 -17.80 0.55 5.55
CA ALA A 27 -17.45 0.27 6.94
C ALA A 27 -16.39 -0.83 7.04
N LEU A 28 -16.51 -1.91 6.25
CA LEU A 28 -15.51 -2.97 6.18
C LEU A 28 -14.15 -2.44 5.70
N LYS A 29 -14.16 -1.52 4.73
CA LYS A 29 -12.95 -0.89 4.23
C LYS A 29 -12.27 -0.01 5.28
N VAL A 30 -13.03 0.71 6.08
CA VAL A 30 -12.51 1.47 7.23
C VAL A 30 -11.96 0.52 8.30
N ALA A 31 -12.60 -0.62 8.54
CA ALA A 31 -12.15 -1.61 9.50
C ALA A 31 -10.80 -2.23 9.11
N ASP A 32 -10.63 -2.59 7.85
CA ASP A 32 -9.38 -3.14 7.27
C ASP A 32 -8.18 -2.23 7.52
N MET A 33 -8.36 -0.91 7.42
CA MET A 33 -7.31 0.10 7.62
C MET A 33 -7.39 0.77 9.00
N SER A 34 -8.08 0.16 9.97
CA SER A 34 -8.39 0.83 11.24
C SER A 34 -7.18 1.11 12.14
N HIS A 35 -6.07 0.40 11.97
CA HIS A 35 -4.84 0.65 12.73
C HIS A 35 -4.30 2.08 12.52
N ASN A 36 -4.59 2.70 11.36
CA ASN A 36 -4.19 4.08 11.03
C ASN A 36 -4.88 5.15 11.88
N VAL A 37 -6.00 4.78 12.51
CA VAL A 37 -6.84 5.65 13.34
C VAL A 37 -6.93 5.13 14.77
N ARG A 38 -5.88 4.46 15.24
CA ARG A 38 -5.64 4.12 16.65
C ARG A 38 -4.54 5.02 17.22
N SER A 39 -4.38 4.99 18.54
CA SER A 39 -3.27 5.66 19.22
C SER A 39 -1.92 5.28 18.59
N PHE A 40 -0.99 6.23 18.53
CA PHE A 40 0.31 6.04 17.88
C PHE A 40 1.06 4.76 18.28
N PRO A 41 1.15 4.34 19.57
CA PRO A 41 1.86 3.11 19.91
C PRO A 41 1.27 1.84 19.28
N VAL A 42 -0.07 1.78 19.18
CA VAL A 42 -0.76 0.69 18.49
C VAL A 42 -0.50 0.77 17.00
N HIS A 43 -0.70 1.95 16.41
CA HIS A 43 -0.47 2.17 14.98
C HIS A 43 0.97 1.80 14.58
N ASN A 44 1.98 2.26 15.33
CA ASN A 44 3.40 1.98 15.08
C ASN A 44 3.70 0.48 15.10
N LYS A 45 3.16 -0.25 16.08
CA LYS A 45 3.32 -1.71 16.14
C LYS A 45 2.80 -2.40 14.88
N PHE A 46 1.67 -1.95 14.33
CA PHE A 46 1.14 -2.48 13.07
C PHE A 46 2.02 -2.10 11.88
N VAL A 47 2.56 -0.88 11.85
CA VAL A 47 3.51 -0.46 10.82
C VAL A 47 4.77 -1.33 10.87
N ASP A 48 5.36 -1.56 12.04
CA ASP A 48 6.56 -2.40 12.19
C ASP A 48 6.32 -3.83 11.68
N MET A 49 5.16 -4.43 11.98
CA MET A 49 4.78 -5.75 11.47
C MET A 49 4.63 -5.76 9.94
N LEU A 50 3.97 -4.75 9.37
CA LEU A 50 3.82 -4.62 7.91
C LEU A 50 5.18 -4.41 7.22
N LYS A 51 6.07 -3.64 7.84
CA LYS A 51 7.42 -3.40 7.33
C LYS A 51 8.25 -4.67 7.32
N GLU A 52 8.16 -5.49 8.36
CA GLU A 52 8.82 -6.79 8.37
C GLU A 52 8.35 -7.69 7.21
N GLU A 53 7.04 -7.74 6.92
CA GLU A 53 6.53 -8.47 5.75
C GLU A 53 7.08 -7.89 4.42
N PHE A 54 7.14 -6.57 4.29
CA PHE A 54 7.70 -5.92 3.10
C PHE A 54 9.19 -6.23 2.94
N TYR A 55 9.96 -6.25 4.03
CA TYR A 55 11.37 -6.60 4.01
C TYR A 55 11.61 -8.05 3.62
N GLN A 56 10.73 -8.97 4.03
CA GLN A 56 10.78 -10.36 3.59
C GLN A 56 10.52 -10.49 2.08
N GLN A 57 9.62 -9.68 1.53
CA GLN A 57 9.42 -9.59 0.08
C GLN A 57 10.67 -9.03 -0.63
N GLY A 58 11.23 -7.92 -0.15
CA GLY A 58 12.43 -7.31 -0.75
C GLY A 58 13.66 -8.24 -0.72
N ASP A 59 13.83 -8.99 0.36
CA ASP A 59 14.85 -10.04 0.45
C ASP A 59 14.67 -11.12 -0.62
N LYS A 60 13.42 -11.53 -0.87
CA LYS A 60 13.10 -12.52 -1.89
C LYS A 60 13.39 -11.97 -3.29
N GLU A 61 13.00 -10.73 -3.57
CA GLU A 61 13.32 -10.03 -4.83
C GLU A 61 14.83 -9.97 -5.05
N ARG A 62 15.60 -9.60 -4.01
CA ARG A 62 17.07 -9.56 -4.05
C ARG A 62 17.67 -10.93 -4.35
N ARG A 63 17.20 -11.99 -3.68
CA ARG A 63 17.65 -13.38 -3.94
C ARG A 63 17.36 -13.83 -5.37
N LEU A 64 16.24 -13.38 -5.93
CA LEU A 64 15.85 -13.65 -7.32
C LEU A 64 16.54 -12.74 -8.34
N ARG A 65 17.44 -11.85 -7.90
CA ARG A 65 18.11 -10.84 -8.73
C ARG A 65 17.12 -9.91 -9.44
N MET A 66 15.98 -9.65 -8.81
CA MET A 66 15.01 -8.65 -9.25
C MET A 66 15.34 -7.31 -8.60
N GLN A 67 14.88 -6.22 -9.22
CA GLN A 67 14.89 -4.92 -8.57
C GLN A 67 14.03 -4.99 -7.30
N VAL A 68 14.58 -4.58 -6.16
CA VAL A 68 13.83 -4.50 -4.90
C VAL A 68 12.77 -3.41 -5.02
N THR A 69 11.53 -3.77 -4.72
CA THR A 69 10.38 -2.87 -4.75
C THR A 69 10.61 -1.70 -3.78
N THR A 70 10.22 -0.50 -4.18
CA THR A 70 10.38 0.71 -3.35
C THR A 70 9.70 0.54 -2.00
N GLY A 71 10.41 0.87 -0.91
CA GLY A 71 9.92 0.69 0.45
C GLY A 71 9.90 -0.76 0.94
N MET A 72 10.58 -1.68 0.24
CA MET A 72 10.76 -3.07 0.67
C MET A 72 12.22 -3.40 1.04
N ASP A 73 13.11 -2.41 1.06
CA ASP A 73 14.49 -2.60 1.51
C ASP A 73 14.60 -2.39 3.03
N ARG A 74 15.09 -3.41 3.75
CA ARG A 74 15.33 -3.36 5.21
C ARG A 74 16.41 -2.36 5.61
N HIS A 75 17.20 -1.89 4.66
CA HIS A 75 18.25 -0.90 4.88
C HIS A 75 17.76 0.54 4.64
N GLU A 76 16.46 0.76 4.37
CA GLU A 76 15.90 2.09 4.28
C GLU A 76 16.06 2.84 5.62
N ALA A 77 16.21 4.16 5.55
CA ALA A 77 16.31 4.96 6.75
C ALA A 77 14.93 5.04 7.43
N TYR A 78 14.88 5.02 8.77
CA TYR A 78 13.61 5.16 9.48
C TYR A 78 12.87 6.47 9.16
N ALA A 79 13.61 7.54 8.82
CA ALA A 79 13.03 8.79 8.32
C ALA A 79 12.24 8.59 7.01
N GLU A 80 12.68 7.71 6.12
CA GLU A 80 11.96 7.38 4.86
C GLU A 80 10.68 6.60 5.14
N VAL A 81 10.70 5.73 6.16
CA VAL A 81 9.47 5.08 6.67
C VAL A 81 8.50 6.16 7.16
N GLY A 82 8.98 7.14 7.94
CA GLY A 82 8.17 8.27 8.40
C GLY A 82 7.54 9.06 7.26
N GLU A 83 8.31 9.46 6.26
CA GLU A 83 7.81 10.20 5.10
C GLU A 83 6.74 9.40 4.34
N SER A 84 6.98 8.09 4.17
CA SER A 84 6.04 7.17 3.54
C SER A 84 4.74 7.07 4.33
N GLN A 85 4.81 6.98 5.66
CA GLN A 85 3.62 6.94 6.53
C GLN A 85 2.85 8.26 6.50
N VAL A 86 3.52 9.42 6.57
CA VAL A 86 2.86 10.74 6.42
C VAL A 86 2.09 10.81 5.12
N ARG A 87 2.73 10.42 4.00
CA ARG A 87 2.07 10.41 2.68
C ARG A 87 0.90 9.42 2.65
N PHE A 88 1.07 8.21 3.17
CA PHE A 88 0.01 7.21 3.18
C PHE A 88 -1.23 7.68 3.98
N LEU A 89 -1.00 8.19 5.18
CA LEU A 89 -2.06 8.67 6.07
C LEU A 89 -2.79 9.88 5.48
N SER A 90 -2.07 10.84 4.92
CA SER A 90 -2.66 12.06 4.36
C SER A 90 -3.38 11.83 3.03
N VAL A 91 -2.82 11.03 2.12
CA VAL A 91 -3.33 10.87 0.75
C VAL A 91 -4.38 9.78 0.64
N PHE A 92 -4.29 8.70 1.44
CA PHE A 92 -5.21 7.57 1.33
C PHE A 92 -6.18 7.49 2.52
N ILE A 93 -5.67 7.58 3.75
CA ILE A 93 -6.52 7.39 4.94
C ILE A 93 -7.36 8.63 5.25
N GLY A 94 -6.81 9.84 5.08
CA GLY A 94 -7.53 11.10 5.25
C GLY A 94 -8.83 11.17 4.46
N PRO A 95 -8.79 11.04 3.12
CA PRO A 95 -9.99 11.07 2.28
C PRO A 95 -10.99 9.95 2.62
N LEU A 96 -10.50 8.75 2.96
CA LEU A 96 -11.37 7.65 3.39
C LEU A 96 -12.17 8.02 4.64
N LEU A 97 -11.49 8.59 5.63
CA LEU A 97 -12.09 8.92 6.92
C LEU A 97 -13.02 10.14 6.83
N GLU A 98 -12.67 11.14 6.03
CA GLU A 98 -13.53 12.28 5.75
C GLU A 98 -14.84 11.83 5.10
N ARG A 99 -14.76 10.92 4.12
CA ARG A 99 -15.96 10.36 3.52
C ARG A 99 -16.77 9.50 4.49
N TRP A 100 -16.11 8.68 5.31
CA TRP A 100 -16.79 7.91 6.35
C TRP A 100 -17.53 8.82 7.35
N HIS A 101 -16.92 9.95 7.71
CA HIS A 101 -17.55 10.96 8.56
C HIS A 101 -18.84 11.50 7.97
N ALA A 102 -18.88 11.79 6.66
CA ALA A 102 -20.10 12.23 5.99
C ALA A 102 -21.25 11.20 6.07
N HIS A 103 -20.94 9.90 6.14
CA HIS A 103 -21.94 8.82 6.28
C HIS A 103 -22.40 8.58 7.72
N SER A 104 -21.65 9.08 8.71
CA SER A 104 -21.81 8.75 10.13
C SER A 104 -21.85 10.01 11.01
N SER A 105 -22.25 11.14 10.41
CA SER A 105 -22.34 12.46 11.01
C SER A 105 -23.00 12.40 12.39
N GLY A 106 -22.21 12.70 13.43
CA GLY A 106 -22.66 12.69 14.83
C GLY A 106 -22.04 11.60 15.70
N SER A 107 -21.36 10.59 15.14
CA SER A 107 -20.68 9.58 15.95
C SER A 107 -19.45 10.15 16.66
N PRO A 108 -19.37 10.10 18.02
CA PRO A 108 -18.18 10.55 18.76
C PRO A 108 -16.95 9.70 18.42
N LEU A 109 -17.14 8.44 18.03
CA LEU A 109 -16.07 7.55 17.61
C LEU A 109 -15.31 8.07 16.39
N VAL A 110 -16.02 8.64 15.41
CA VAL A 110 -15.38 9.09 14.17
C VAL A 110 -14.55 10.35 14.41
N LYS A 111 -14.99 11.23 15.32
CA LYS A 111 -14.19 12.37 15.77
C LYS A 111 -12.90 11.92 16.45
N GLU A 112 -12.99 10.88 17.27
CA GLU A 112 -11.83 10.30 17.94
C GLU A 112 -10.86 9.63 16.94
N MET A 113 -11.39 8.94 15.93
CA MET A 113 -10.58 8.39 14.83
C MET A 113 -9.84 9.49 14.06
N GLN A 114 -10.50 10.62 13.76
CA GLN A 114 -9.88 11.78 13.10
C GLN A 114 -8.77 12.38 13.96
N ARG A 115 -9.00 12.51 15.27
CA ARG A 115 -7.98 12.98 16.23
C ARG A 115 -6.75 12.07 16.22
N CYS A 116 -6.95 10.75 16.27
CA CYS A 116 -5.86 9.77 16.20
C CYS A 116 -5.09 9.86 14.88
N LEU A 117 -5.79 10.00 13.75
CA LEU A 117 -5.16 10.15 12.44
C LEU A 117 -4.20 11.36 12.41
N LEU A 118 -4.68 12.52 12.85
CA LEU A 118 -3.89 13.75 12.87
C LEU A 118 -2.69 13.63 13.81
N GLN A 119 -2.85 12.99 14.97
CA GLN A 119 -1.74 12.71 15.87
C GLN A 119 -0.70 11.78 15.23
N ASN A 120 -1.14 10.72 14.55
CA ASN A 120 -0.23 9.79 13.88
C ASN A 120 0.56 10.49 12.76
N ILE A 121 -0.12 11.33 11.96
CA ILE A 121 0.56 12.17 10.96
C ILE A 121 1.62 13.04 11.61
N SER A 122 1.27 13.77 12.68
CA SER A 122 2.21 14.64 13.38
C SER A 122 3.42 13.88 13.96
N MET A 123 3.19 12.73 14.58
CA MET A 123 4.26 11.88 15.13
C MET A 123 5.20 11.40 14.02
N TRP A 124 4.66 10.89 12.92
CA TRP A 124 5.48 10.46 11.79
C TRP A 124 6.23 11.62 11.15
N SER A 125 5.62 12.80 11.02
CA SER A 125 6.31 14.00 10.53
C SER A 125 7.53 14.37 11.38
N MET A 126 7.44 14.26 12.71
CA MET A 126 8.59 14.49 13.59
C MET A 126 9.68 13.43 13.40
N LEU A 127 9.30 12.17 13.14
CA LEU A 127 10.23 11.06 12.88
C LEU A 127 10.82 11.07 11.46
N SER A 128 10.24 11.86 10.55
CA SER A 128 10.69 12.00 9.16
C SER A 128 11.87 12.96 9.00
N VAL A 129 12.28 13.64 10.07
CA VAL A 129 13.40 14.58 10.02
C VAL A 129 14.68 13.80 9.77
N ARG A 130 15.18 13.89 8.53
CA ARG A 130 16.50 13.39 8.15
C ARG A 130 17.58 14.27 8.80
N GLU A 131 18.57 13.65 9.42
CA GLU A 131 19.89 14.30 9.52
C GLU A 131 20.39 14.53 8.09
N ALA A 132 21.04 15.67 7.84
CA ALA A 132 21.52 16.00 6.50
C ALA A 132 22.49 14.92 6.02
N ARG A 133 22.06 14.14 5.03
CA ARG A 133 22.89 13.12 4.40
C ARG A 133 23.95 13.82 3.53
N PRO A 134 25.20 13.34 3.48
CA PRO A 134 26.19 13.88 2.56
C PRO A 134 25.68 13.79 1.11
N PRO A 135 25.84 14.84 0.28
CA PRO A 135 25.31 14.87 -1.10
C PRO A 135 25.77 13.68 -1.96
N GLU A 136 26.95 13.15 -1.66
CA GLU A 136 27.59 12.06 -2.40
C GLU A 136 26.79 10.74 -2.36
N GLU A 137 26.09 10.47 -1.25
CA GLU A 137 25.30 9.24 -1.07
C GLU A 137 23.99 9.30 -1.88
N ASP A 138 23.31 10.44 -1.89
CA ASP A 138 22.07 10.62 -2.66
C ASP A 138 22.34 10.59 -4.18
N GLU A 139 23.45 11.20 -4.62
CA GLU A 139 23.90 11.07 -6.01
C GLU A 139 24.27 9.64 -6.38
N ALA A 140 24.94 8.90 -5.48
CA ALA A 140 25.29 7.50 -5.72
C ALA A 140 24.05 6.60 -5.85
N LEU A 141 23.05 6.78 -4.97
CA LEU A 141 21.77 6.08 -5.03
C LEU A 141 20.98 6.41 -6.31
N SER A 142 20.95 7.68 -6.72
CA SER A 142 20.28 8.09 -7.97
C SER A 142 20.97 7.50 -9.20
N ARG A 143 22.30 7.58 -9.28
CA ARG A 143 23.11 6.97 -10.35
C ARG A 143 22.93 5.46 -10.42
N ALA A 144 22.91 4.78 -9.27
CA ALA A 144 22.69 3.34 -9.20
C ALA A 144 21.28 2.96 -9.69
N ALA A 145 20.25 3.72 -9.30
CA ALA A 145 18.89 3.50 -9.75
C ALA A 145 18.71 3.76 -11.27
N GLU A 146 19.39 4.76 -11.81
CA GLU A 146 19.41 5.05 -13.26
C GLU A 146 20.14 3.98 -14.05
N ALA A 147 21.30 3.53 -13.60
CA ALA A 147 22.06 2.45 -14.23
C ALA A 147 21.26 1.14 -14.27
N LEU A 148 20.54 0.82 -13.18
CA LEU A 148 19.68 -0.36 -13.12
C LEU A 148 18.50 -0.27 -14.11
N ARG A 149 17.88 0.92 -14.23
CA ARG A 149 16.81 1.18 -15.20
C ARG A 149 17.29 1.08 -16.64
N ALA A 150 18.47 1.62 -16.94
CA ALA A 150 19.09 1.53 -18.27
C ALA A 150 19.37 0.06 -18.64
N SER A 151 19.93 -0.72 -17.71
CA SER A 151 20.19 -2.15 -17.91
C SER A 151 18.90 -2.97 -18.10
N ALA A 152 17.84 -2.65 -17.36
CA ALA A 152 16.53 -3.29 -17.54
C ALA A 152 15.89 -2.95 -18.90
N ALA A 153 16.06 -1.71 -19.39
CA ALA A 153 15.56 -1.28 -20.69
C ALA A 153 16.26 -1.99 -21.86
N GLU A 154 17.57 -2.25 -21.75
CA GLU A 154 18.33 -3.02 -22.74
C GLU A 154 17.87 -4.48 -22.83
N GLN A 155 17.47 -5.10 -21.72
CA GLN A 155 16.98 -6.48 -21.70
C GLN A 155 15.59 -6.67 -22.35
N LEU A 156 14.82 -5.58 -22.54
CA LEU A 156 13.52 -5.62 -23.22
C LEU A 156 13.64 -5.67 -24.76
N HIS A 157 14.83 -5.49 -25.34
CA HIS A 157 15.09 -5.63 -26.78
C HIS A 157 15.50 -7.06 -27.20
N GLY A 158 15.14 -8.07 -26.42
CA GLY A 158 15.26 -9.48 -26.82
C GLY A 158 14.28 -9.86 -27.94
N PRO A 159 14.56 -10.93 -28.71
CA PRO A 159 13.76 -11.32 -29.88
C PRO A 159 12.29 -11.58 -29.49
N PRO A 160 11.34 -11.36 -30.41
CA PRO A 160 9.91 -11.39 -30.12
C PRO A 160 9.50 -12.73 -29.49
N ARG A 161 8.84 -12.68 -28.33
CA ARG A 161 8.27 -13.88 -27.68
C ARG A 161 7.27 -14.54 -28.62
N MET A 162 7.52 -15.79 -28.99
CA MET A 162 6.48 -16.62 -29.62
C MET A 162 5.26 -16.69 -28.71
N MET A 163 4.11 -16.39 -29.29
CA MET A 163 2.80 -16.45 -28.66
C MET A 163 2.54 -17.89 -28.20
N ARG A 164 2.52 -18.13 -26.89
CA ARG A 164 2.14 -19.45 -26.35
C ARG A 164 0.68 -19.70 -26.71
N ARG A 165 0.41 -20.75 -27.48
CA ARG A 165 -0.95 -21.26 -27.69
C ARG A 165 -1.56 -21.59 -26.33
N SER A 166 -2.78 -21.11 -26.12
CA SER A 166 -3.59 -21.41 -24.95
C SER A 166 -3.83 -22.93 -24.90
N THR A 167 -3.23 -23.62 -23.94
CA THR A 167 -3.65 -24.97 -23.58
C THR A 167 -4.99 -24.86 -22.87
N GLN A 168 -6.09 -25.03 -23.61
CA GLN A 168 -7.35 -25.46 -23.03
C GLN A 168 -7.10 -26.81 -22.34
N CYS A 169 -7.24 -26.85 -21.01
CA CYS A 169 -7.35 -28.11 -20.29
C CYS A 169 -8.61 -28.85 -20.75
N PHE A 170 -8.44 -29.81 -21.65
CA PHE A 170 -9.40 -30.89 -21.84
C PHE A 170 -9.26 -31.83 -20.64
N ALA A 171 -10.20 -31.75 -19.69
CA ALA A 171 -10.41 -32.82 -18.72
C ALA A 171 -11.30 -33.88 -19.38
N THR A 172 -10.67 -34.90 -19.95
CA THR A 172 -11.32 -36.15 -20.38
C THR A 172 -10.55 -37.34 -19.83
N GLY A 173 -11.27 -38.27 -19.20
CA GLY A 173 -10.80 -39.58 -18.73
C GLY A 173 -10.75 -39.64 -17.19
N PHE A 174 -11.36 -40.58 -16.49
CA PHE A 174 -11.71 -41.96 -16.85
C PHE A 174 -12.88 -42.45 -15.98
N GLY A 175 -13.79 -43.21 -16.58
CA GLY A 175 -14.54 -44.23 -15.85
C GLY A 175 -13.63 -45.43 -15.60
N MET A 176 -13.80 -46.06 -14.44
CA MET A 176 -13.47 -47.46 -14.21
C MET A 176 -14.61 -48.05 -13.40
N ASP A 177 -15.29 -49.00 -14.02
CA ASP A 177 -16.22 -49.94 -13.40
C ASP A 177 -15.46 -50.85 -12.43
N ALA A 178 -16.06 -51.04 -11.24
CA ALA A 178 -16.17 -52.31 -10.52
C ALA A 178 -17.19 -52.15 -9.39
#